data_AF-A0A967BDV1-F1
#
_entry.id   AF-A0A967BDV1-F1
#
_cell.length_a   1.000
_cell.length_b   1.000
_cell.length_c   1.000
_cell.angle_alpha   90.00
_cell.angle_beta   90.00
_cell.angle_gamma   90.00
#
_symmetry.space_group_name_H-M   'P 1'
#
loop_
_entity.id
_entity.type
_entity.pdbx_description
1 polymer ?
#
loop_
_entity_poly.entity_id
_entity_poly.type
_entity_poly.pdbx_seq_one_letter_code
_entity_poly.pdbx_strand_id
1 'polypeptide(L)'
;MSAMETPQGLLWGGFSQFGNHTPLNHLLDLMLRSRDYLGSGHDTASFEAMMAAARAFTPAPGVSELAGLARRETALREFLTGYDSVVDFLSCEVLKDPLWSVEGGLIQFRHVLQSDAGSEATLEWLDTLPWPEILSDARRMDHAVQEFCVGRALLDESGAIFAKDTDCARA
;
A
#
# COMPACT_ATOMS: atom_id res chain seq x y z
N MET A 1 -17.24 -8.27 -26.28
CA MET A 1 -16.52 -7.83 -25.08
C MET A 1 -15.43 -6.90 -25.57
N SER A 2 -15.65 -5.58 -25.49
CA SER A 2 -14.63 -4.60 -25.88
C SER A 2 -13.50 -4.65 -24.86
N ALA A 3 -12.27 -4.80 -25.34
CA ALA A 3 -11.09 -4.52 -24.53
C ALA A 3 -11.19 -3.06 -24.09
N MET A 4 -11.24 -2.80 -22.78
CA MET A 4 -10.99 -1.46 -22.28
C MET A 4 -9.54 -1.14 -22.62
N GLU A 5 -9.35 -0.28 -23.63
CA GLU A 5 -8.05 0.32 -23.89
C GLU A 5 -7.58 0.95 -22.58
N THR A 6 -6.44 0.49 -22.07
CA THR A 6 -5.81 1.13 -20.92
C THR A 6 -5.61 2.59 -21.30
N PRO A 7 -6.11 3.56 -20.52
CA PRO A 7 -5.95 4.97 -20.86
C PRO A 7 -4.47 5.24 -21.09
N GLN A 8 -4.11 5.77 -22.25
CA GLN A 8 -2.73 6.12 -22.57
C GLN A 8 -2.18 7.02 -21.44
N GLY A 9 -1.04 6.65 -20.87
CA GLY A 9 -0.38 7.43 -19.82
C GLY A 9 -0.75 7.09 -18.37
N LEU A 10 -1.58 6.07 -18.08
CA LEU A 10 -1.81 5.63 -16.69
C LEU A 10 -0.50 5.13 -16.06
N LEU A 11 -0.03 5.80 -15.00
CA LEU A 11 1.13 5.41 -14.19
C LEU A 11 0.72 4.56 -13.00
N TRP A 12 -0.42 4.88 -12.37
CA TRP A 12 -0.97 4.11 -11.25
C TRP A 12 -2.49 4.24 -11.17
N GLY A 13 -3.19 3.12 -10.92
CA GLY A 13 -4.67 3.05 -10.90
C GLY A 13 -5.35 3.66 -9.68
N GLY A 14 -4.58 4.23 -8.74
CA GLY A 14 -5.09 4.93 -7.57
C GLY A 14 -5.40 4.06 -6.35
N PHE A 15 -5.80 4.75 -5.28
CA PHE A 15 -5.93 4.20 -3.92
C PHE A 15 -7.35 3.82 -3.56
N SER A 16 -8.33 4.30 -4.32
CA SER A 16 -9.71 4.28 -3.90
C SER A 16 -10.55 3.42 -4.86
N GLN A 17 -11.10 2.32 -4.33
CA GLN A 17 -12.49 1.84 -4.58
C GLN A 17 -12.93 1.49 -6.03
N PHE A 18 -12.07 1.60 -7.04
CA PHE A 18 -12.39 1.19 -8.41
C PHE A 18 -11.32 0.25 -8.99
N GLY A 19 -11.35 -1.01 -8.54
CA GLY A 19 -11.11 -2.15 -9.44
C GLY A 19 -9.74 -2.82 -9.42
N ASN A 20 -8.69 -2.24 -8.83
CA ASN A 20 -7.41 -2.92 -8.70
C ASN A 20 -7.31 -3.66 -7.37
N HIS A 21 -7.97 -4.81 -7.30
CA HIS A 21 -7.82 -5.85 -6.28
C HIS A 21 -6.43 -6.51 -6.38
N THR A 22 -5.36 -5.71 -6.30
CA THR A 22 -4.00 -6.22 -6.36
C THR A 22 -3.61 -6.78 -4.99
N PRO A 23 -2.71 -7.77 -4.96
CA PRO A 23 -2.14 -8.27 -3.71
C PRO A 23 -1.51 -7.17 -2.84
N LEU A 24 -0.91 -6.14 -3.45
CA LEU A 24 -0.37 -4.98 -2.73
C LEU A 24 -1.47 -4.21 -1.98
N ASN A 25 -2.56 -3.86 -2.68
CA ASN A 25 -3.64 -3.07 -2.09
C ASN A 25 -4.32 -3.83 -0.94
N HIS A 26 -4.49 -5.14 -1.09
CA HIS A 26 -4.98 -5.98 0.00
C HIS A 26 -4.02 -5.99 1.20
N LEU A 27 -2.69 -6.05 0.96
CA LEU A 27 -1.69 -6.02 2.03
C LEU A 27 -1.68 -4.69 2.76
N LEU A 28 -1.72 -3.58 2.03
CA LEU A 28 -1.76 -2.25 2.63
C LEU A 28 -3.06 -2.02 3.42
N ASP A 29 -4.22 -2.45 2.92
CA ASP A 29 -5.49 -2.36 3.67
C ASP A 29 -5.42 -3.18 4.96
N LEU A 30 -4.96 -4.44 4.90
CA LEU A 30 -4.80 -5.26 6.12
C LEU A 30 -3.83 -4.61 7.12
N MET A 31 -2.72 -4.05 6.67
CA MET A 31 -1.76 -3.34 7.52
C MET A 31 -2.40 -2.10 8.17
N LEU A 32 -3.17 -1.30 7.42
CA LEU A 32 -3.92 -0.15 7.92
C LEU A 32 -4.95 -0.58 8.98
N ARG A 33 -5.79 -1.58 8.70
CA ARG A 33 -6.78 -2.07 9.67
C ARG A 33 -6.13 -2.66 10.92
N SER A 34 -4.98 -3.31 10.77
CA SER A 34 -4.21 -3.83 11.91
C SER A 34 -3.72 -2.69 12.80
N ARG A 35 -3.17 -1.61 12.22
CA ARG A 35 -2.78 -0.41 12.96
C ARG A 35 -3.98 0.22 13.67
N ASP A 36 -5.11 0.38 12.97
CA ASP A 36 -6.30 1.02 13.52
C ASP A 36 -6.87 0.22 14.71
N TYR A 37 -6.88 -1.12 14.61
CA TYR A 37 -7.28 -2.01 15.71
C TYR A 37 -6.36 -1.89 16.94
N LEU A 38 -5.05 -1.81 16.74
CA LEU A 38 -4.09 -1.62 17.83
C LEU A 38 -4.27 -0.24 18.49
N GLY A 39 -4.55 0.78 17.67
CA GLY A 39 -4.81 2.15 18.13
C GLY A 39 -6.15 2.35 18.83
N SER A 40 -7.17 1.54 18.54
CA SER A 40 -8.53 1.68 19.12
C SER A 40 -8.66 1.14 20.54
N GLY A 41 -7.58 0.57 21.11
CA GLY A 41 -7.67 -0.15 22.38
C GLY A 41 -8.38 -1.50 22.25
N HIS A 42 -8.36 -2.09 21.05
CA HIS A 42 -8.92 -3.40 20.72
C HIS A 42 -10.45 -3.46 20.72
N ASP A 43 -11.12 -2.44 20.20
CA ASP A 43 -12.58 -2.48 20.05
C ASP A 43 -13.05 -3.52 19.02
N THR A 44 -14.31 -3.93 19.16
CA THR A 44 -14.91 -4.97 18.31
C THR A 44 -15.02 -4.54 16.85
N ALA A 45 -15.34 -3.27 16.58
CA ALA A 45 -15.54 -2.78 15.23
C ALA A 45 -14.23 -2.79 14.41
N SER A 46 -13.13 -2.34 15.01
CA SER A 46 -11.82 -2.34 14.37
C SER A 46 -11.28 -3.76 14.21
N PHE A 47 -11.57 -4.66 15.17
CA PHE A 47 -11.26 -6.08 15.03
C PHE A 47 -11.99 -6.70 13.83
N GLU A 48 -13.29 -6.46 13.70
CA GLU A 48 -14.10 -6.96 12.59
C GLU A 48 -13.60 -6.41 11.24
N ALA A 49 -13.23 -5.13 11.17
CA ALA A 49 -12.65 -4.52 9.98
C ALA A 49 -11.30 -5.15 9.60
N MET A 50 -10.41 -5.38 10.58
CA MET A 50 -9.13 -6.08 10.35
C MET A 50 -9.35 -7.50 9.84
N MET A 51 -10.27 -8.25 10.47
CA MET A 51 -10.58 -9.61 10.04
C MET A 51 -11.28 -9.66 8.68
N ALA A 52 -12.06 -8.63 8.33
CA ALA A 52 -12.64 -8.50 6.99
C ALA A 52 -11.56 -8.30 5.92
N ALA A 53 -10.56 -7.43 6.19
CA ALA A 53 -9.41 -7.24 5.30
C ALA A 53 -8.58 -8.53 5.16
N ALA A 54 -8.36 -9.27 6.26
CA ALA A 54 -7.66 -10.54 6.24
C ALA A 54 -8.35 -11.60 5.35
N ARG A 55 -9.69 -11.59 5.27
CA ARG A 55 -10.45 -12.53 4.42
C ARG A 55 -10.28 -12.29 2.92
N ALA A 56 -9.68 -11.18 2.51
CA ALA A 56 -9.37 -10.93 1.10
C ALA A 56 -8.20 -11.80 0.57
N PHE A 57 -7.45 -12.45 1.46
CA PHE A 57 -6.31 -13.29 1.10
C PHE A 57 -6.68 -14.76 0.93
N THR A 58 -5.90 -15.47 0.12
CA THR A 58 -5.97 -16.93 -0.02
C THR A 58 -4.54 -17.49 0.01
N PRO A 59 -4.10 -18.15 1.11
CA PRO A 59 -4.86 -18.38 2.34
C PRO A 59 -5.06 -17.11 3.17
N ALA A 60 -6.23 -17.00 3.83
CA ALA A 60 -6.51 -15.93 4.78
C ALA A 60 -5.68 -16.13 6.06
N PRO A 61 -4.99 -15.11 6.60
CA PRO A 61 -4.28 -15.23 7.86
C PRO A 61 -5.27 -15.40 9.02
N GLY A 62 -4.91 -16.25 9.98
CA GLY A 62 -5.56 -16.33 11.28
C GLY A 62 -5.04 -15.29 12.26
N VAL A 63 -5.55 -15.32 13.50
CA VAL A 63 -5.15 -14.39 14.56
C VAL A 63 -3.66 -14.54 14.92
N SER A 64 -3.13 -15.77 14.90
CA SER A 64 -1.71 -16.05 15.14
C SER A 64 -0.80 -15.41 14.09
N GLU A 65 -1.21 -15.46 12.84
CA GLU A 65 -0.50 -14.92 11.69
C GLU A 65 -0.57 -13.40 11.65
N LEU A 66 -1.60 -12.78 12.24
CA LEU A 66 -1.68 -11.33 12.42
C LEU A 66 -0.92 -10.81 13.64
N ALA A 67 -0.58 -11.68 14.60
CA ALA A 67 0.04 -11.26 15.86
C ALA A 67 1.41 -10.58 15.68
N GLY A 68 2.19 -10.95 14.66
CA GLY A 68 3.47 -10.29 14.34
C GLY A 68 3.29 -8.81 13.96
N LEU A 69 2.18 -8.46 13.30
CA LEU A 69 1.85 -7.06 12.99
C LEU A 69 1.62 -6.26 14.29
N ALA A 70 0.91 -6.86 15.25
CA ALA A 70 0.69 -6.28 16.58
C ALA A 70 1.98 -6.12 17.38
N ARG A 71 2.85 -7.14 17.37
CA ARG A 71 4.12 -7.11 18.10
C ARG A 71 5.10 -6.08 17.56
N ARG A 72 4.96 -5.73 16.27
CA ARG A 72 5.77 -4.73 15.57
C ARG A 72 4.97 -3.47 15.25
N GLU A 73 4.00 -3.12 16.11
CA GLU A 73 3.13 -1.96 15.95
C GLU A 73 3.90 -0.67 15.65
N THR A 74 5.01 -0.40 16.35
CA THR A 74 5.81 0.82 16.13
C THR A 74 6.35 0.88 14.71
N ALA A 75 6.94 -0.21 14.21
CA ALA A 75 7.46 -0.29 12.86
C ALA A 75 6.34 -0.25 11.81
N LEU A 76 5.21 -0.89 12.10
CA LEU A 76 3.99 -0.83 11.27
C LEU A 76 3.49 0.62 11.16
N ARG A 77 3.44 1.35 12.28
CA ARG A 77 3.01 2.75 12.34
C ARG A 77 3.98 3.67 11.61
N GLU A 78 5.29 3.49 11.79
CA GLU A 78 6.31 4.26 11.07
C GLU A 78 6.20 4.08 9.55
N PHE A 79 6.05 2.84 9.10
CA PHE A 79 5.80 2.53 7.69
C PHE A 79 4.54 3.22 7.18
N LEU A 80 3.41 3.04 7.88
CA LEU A 80 2.12 3.59 7.46
C LEU A 80 2.04 5.11 7.59
N THR A 81 2.84 5.76 8.44
CA THR A 81 2.90 7.23 8.51
C THR A 81 3.45 7.82 7.20
N GLY A 82 4.45 7.18 6.60
CA GLY A 82 4.94 7.59 5.29
C GLY A 82 3.92 7.31 4.19
N TYR A 83 3.17 6.21 4.30
CA TYR A 83 2.05 5.90 3.41
C TYR A 83 0.95 6.96 3.48
N ASP A 84 0.50 7.31 4.69
CA ASP A 84 -0.50 8.36 4.92
C ASP A 84 -0.02 9.71 4.36
N SER A 85 1.27 10.03 4.50
CA SER A 85 1.84 11.27 3.94
C SER A 85 1.74 11.33 2.41
N VAL A 86 1.85 10.19 1.72
CA VAL A 86 1.61 10.10 0.27
C VAL A 86 0.14 10.30 -0.04
N VAL A 87 -0.76 9.61 0.67
CA VAL A 87 -2.22 9.73 0.47
C VAL A 87 -2.74 11.15 0.77
N ASP A 88 -2.26 11.76 1.84
CA ASP A 88 -2.60 13.13 2.24
C ASP A 88 -2.05 14.16 1.24
N PHE A 89 -0.87 13.91 0.65
CA PHE A 89 -0.34 14.77 -0.41
C PHE A 89 -1.08 14.63 -1.73
N LEU A 90 -1.54 13.42 -2.09
CA LEU A 90 -2.48 13.28 -3.20
C LEU A 90 -3.73 14.14 -2.96
N SER A 91 -4.04 14.46 -1.70
CA SER A 91 -5.11 15.37 -1.33
C SER A 91 -4.69 16.86 -1.20
N CYS A 92 -3.39 17.19 -1.17
CA CYS A 92 -2.86 18.55 -0.91
C CYS A 92 -1.67 18.89 -1.82
N GLU A 93 -1.79 19.89 -2.70
CA GLU A 93 -0.90 20.24 -3.82
C GLU A 93 0.62 20.51 -3.56
N VAL A 94 1.21 20.24 -2.38
CA VAL A 94 2.65 20.49 -2.13
C VAL A 94 3.33 19.38 -1.30
N LEU A 95 4.17 18.54 -1.93
CA LEU A 95 5.08 17.60 -1.24
C LEU A 95 6.49 18.17 -1.31
N LYS A 96 7.09 18.40 -0.14
CA LYS A 96 8.52 18.64 -0.03
C LYS A 96 9.19 17.29 0.24
N ASP A 97 9.67 16.69 -0.84
CA ASP A 97 10.62 15.57 -0.89
C ASP A 97 10.13 14.20 -0.34
N PRO A 98 9.63 13.29 -1.18
CA PRO A 98 9.22 11.96 -0.73
C PRO A 98 10.46 11.05 -0.68
N LEU A 99 11.21 11.11 0.42
CA LEU A 99 12.21 10.09 0.74
C LEU A 99 11.58 8.72 1.08
N TRP A 100 10.25 8.60 1.02
CA TRP A 100 9.51 7.41 1.38
C TRP A 100 9.16 6.56 0.15
N SER A 101 9.34 5.25 0.28
CA SER A 101 9.08 4.24 -0.76
C SER A 101 8.27 3.11 -0.15
N VAL A 102 7.18 2.73 -0.80
CA VAL A 102 6.34 1.58 -0.45
C VAL A 102 7.15 0.30 -0.56
N GLU A 103 7.90 0.11 -1.65
CA GLU A 103 8.75 -1.07 -1.84
C GLU A 103 9.78 -1.18 -0.71
N GLY A 104 10.54 -0.11 -0.47
CA GLY A 104 11.55 -0.06 0.57
C GLY A 104 10.95 -0.25 1.96
N GLY A 105 9.79 0.34 2.23
CA GLY A 105 9.07 0.20 3.48
C GLY A 105 8.57 -1.23 3.74
N LEU A 106 8.04 -1.92 2.72
CA LEU A 106 7.62 -3.33 2.83
C LEU A 106 8.81 -4.25 3.09
N ILE A 107 9.93 -4.04 2.39
CA ILE A 107 11.18 -4.81 2.60
C ILE A 107 11.68 -4.60 4.03
N GLN A 108 11.75 -3.34 4.49
CA GLN A 108 12.22 -3.02 5.82
C GLN A 108 11.29 -3.58 6.91
N PHE A 109 9.98 -3.47 6.74
CA PHE A 109 9.01 -4.04 7.68
C PHE A 109 9.15 -5.55 7.80
N ARG A 110 9.34 -6.25 6.66
CA ARG A 110 9.61 -7.68 6.66
C ARG A 110 10.91 -8.02 7.41
N HIS A 111 11.98 -7.24 7.25
CA HIS A 111 13.22 -7.44 8.02
C HIS A 111 13.00 -7.25 9.53
N VAL A 112 12.17 -6.28 9.93
CA VAL A 112 11.79 -6.10 11.34
C VAL A 112 11.05 -7.34 11.88
N LEU A 113 10.15 -7.93 11.10
CA LEU A 113 9.48 -9.19 11.47
C LEU A 113 10.48 -10.35 11.58
N GLN A 114 11.43 -10.48 10.64
CA GLN A 114 12.48 -11.51 10.67
C GLN A 114 13.38 -11.43 11.91
N SER A 115 13.55 -10.24 12.48
CA SER A 115 14.30 -10.05 13.72
C SER A 115 13.52 -10.43 14.99
N ASP A 116 12.23 -10.76 14.90
CA ASP A 116 11.37 -11.18 16.01
C ASP A 116 11.09 -12.67 15.99
N ALA A 117 11.57 -13.40 17.01
CA ALA A 117 11.23 -14.82 17.15
C ALA A 117 9.71 -15.05 17.32
N GLY A 118 8.96 -14.04 17.78
CA GLY A 118 7.51 -14.14 17.95
C GLY A 118 6.68 -13.81 16.71
N SER A 119 7.32 -13.58 15.56
CA SER A 119 6.65 -13.26 14.29
C SER A 119 6.73 -14.40 13.26
N GLU A 120 7.13 -15.61 13.68
CA GLU A 120 7.29 -16.77 12.80
C GLU A 120 6.03 -17.10 11.99
N ALA A 121 4.87 -17.25 12.64
CA ALA A 121 3.60 -17.51 11.95
C ALA A 121 3.21 -16.40 10.96
N THR A 122 3.51 -15.13 11.29
CA THR A 122 3.29 -14.01 10.38
C THR A 122 4.20 -14.10 9.16
N LEU A 123 5.47 -14.45 9.34
CA LEU A 123 6.43 -14.60 8.25
C LEU A 123 6.07 -15.79 7.35
N GLU A 124 5.70 -16.93 7.92
CA GLU A 124 5.23 -18.10 7.18
C GLU A 124 4.01 -17.77 6.33
N TRP A 125 3.04 -17.04 6.88
CA TRP A 125 1.89 -16.58 6.10
C TRP A 125 2.31 -15.61 5.00
N LEU A 126 3.16 -14.61 5.31
CA LEU A 126 3.67 -13.68 4.32
C LEU A 126 4.38 -14.42 3.18
N ASP A 127 5.11 -15.50 3.45
CA ASP A 127 5.78 -16.32 2.42
C ASP A 127 4.82 -17.00 1.44
N THR A 128 3.53 -17.13 1.78
CA THR A 128 2.51 -17.62 0.86
C THR A 128 2.02 -16.57 -0.14
N LEU A 129 2.33 -15.29 0.09
CA LEU A 129 1.87 -14.19 -0.76
C LEU A 129 2.72 -14.04 -2.03
N PRO A 130 2.16 -13.51 -3.13
CA PRO A 130 2.89 -13.29 -4.38
C PRO A 130 3.82 -12.07 -4.28
N TRP A 131 4.88 -12.18 -3.49
CA TRP A 131 5.84 -11.08 -3.23
C TRP A 131 6.41 -10.41 -4.49
N PRO A 132 6.81 -11.14 -5.55
CA PRO A 132 7.29 -10.49 -6.76
C PRO A 132 6.26 -9.53 -7.40
N GLU A 133 4.98 -9.90 -7.36
CA GLU A 133 3.88 -9.07 -7.87
C GLU A 133 3.63 -7.88 -6.94
N ILE A 134 3.59 -8.11 -5.63
CA ILE A 134 3.44 -7.05 -4.61
C ILE A 134 4.53 -5.99 -4.75
N LEU A 135 5.81 -6.40 -4.82
CA LEU A 135 6.94 -5.48 -4.95
C LEU A 135 6.97 -4.80 -6.33
N SER A 136 6.56 -5.50 -7.38
CA SER A 136 6.41 -4.89 -8.71
C SER A 136 5.36 -3.78 -8.70
N ASP A 137 4.22 -4.00 -8.07
CA ASP A 137 3.17 -2.99 -7.93
C ASP A 137 3.61 -1.85 -7.01
N ALA A 138 4.34 -2.15 -5.94
CA ALA A 138 4.88 -1.14 -5.03
C ALA A 138 5.85 -0.20 -5.77
N ARG A 139 6.72 -0.75 -6.63
CA ARG A 139 7.61 0.05 -7.49
C ARG A 139 6.85 0.94 -8.47
N ARG A 140 5.76 0.44 -9.07
CA ARG A 140 4.92 1.25 -9.97
C ARG A 140 4.29 2.41 -9.21
N MET A 141 3.77 2.15 -8.02
CA MET A 141 3.24 3.20 -7.14
C MET A 141 4.32 4.21 -6.76
N ASP A 142 5.50 3.77 -6.32
CA ASP A 142 6.63 4.64 -5.97
C ASP A 142 7.04 5.54 -7.16
N HIS A 143 7.16 4.96 -8.36
CA HIS A 143 7.46 5.71 -9.56
C HIS A 143 6.36 6.73 -9.90
N ALA A 144 5.10 6.33 -9.85
CA ALA A 144 3.98 7.23 -10.14
C ALA A 144 3.94 8.43 -9.17
N VAL A 145 4.17 8.19 -7.88
CA VAL A 145 4.27 9.23 -6.86
C VAL A 145 5.45 10.17 -7.14
N GLN A 146 6.61 9.62 -7.52
CA GLN A 146 7.77 10.43 -7.91
C GLN A 146 7.45 11.32 -9.11
N GLU A 147 6.86 10.78 -10.18
CA GLU A 147 6.46 11.53 -11.37
C GLU A 147 5.45 12.64 -11.04
N PHE A 148 4.53 12.38 -10.11
CA PHE A 148 3.59 13.38 -9.60
C PHE A 148 4.31 14.48 -8.80
N CYS A 149 5.21 14.13 -7.88
CA CYS A 149 5.95 15.09 -7.05
C CYS A 149 6.84 16.03 -7.87
N VAL A 150 7.44 15.55 -8.97
CA VAL A 150 8.25 16.38 -9.87
C VAL A 150 7.43 17.11 -10.93
N GLY A 151 6.09 17.05 -10.83
CA GLY A 151 5.17 17.78 -11.70
C GLY A 151 5.04 17.22 -13.11
N ARG A 152 5.49 15.99 -13.37
CA ARG A 152 5.38 15.27 -14.65
C ARG A 152 4.14 14.37 -14.76
N ALA A 153 3.39 14.22 -13.68
CA ALA A 153 2.10 13.52 -13.67
C ALA A 153 0.96 14.40 -13.12
N LEU A 154 -0.27 13.94 -13.32
CA LEU A 154 -1.52 14.49 -12.81
C LEU A 154 -2.24 13.42 -11.98
N LEU A 155 -3.02 13.89 -11.02
CA LEU A 155 -3.89 13.06 -10.19
C LEU A 155 -5.34 13.30 -10.60
N ASP A 156 -6.12 12.25 -10.76
CA ASP A 156 -7.57 12.36 -10.97
C ASP A 156 -8.38 12.23 -9.66
N GLU A 157 -9.69 12.44 -9.75
CA GLU A 157 -10.62 12.38 -8.61
C GLU A 157 -10.73 10.98 -7.98
N SER A 158 -10.32 9.93 -8.69
CA SER A 158 -10.31 8.55 -8.18
C SER A 158 -9.02 8.21 -7.42
N GLY A 159 -8.03 9.09 -7.49
CA GLY A 159 -6.69 8.91 -6.95
C GLY A 159 -5.72 8.26 -7.92
N ALA A 160 -6.11 8.07 -9.20
CA ALA A 160 -5.23 7.53 -10.22
C ALA A 160 -4.25 8.58 -10.74
N ILE A 161 -3.02 8.14 -11.01
CA ILE A 161 -1.92 8.99 -11.44
C ILE A 161 -1.64 8.75 -12.92
N PHE A 162 -1.64 9.82 -13.72
CA PHE A 162 -1.41 9.80 -15.15
C PHE A 162 -0.21 10.66 -15.53
N ALA A 163 0.63 10.19 -16.44
CA ALA A 163 1.68 11.02 -17.03
C ALA A 163 1.07 12.23 -17.73
N LYS A 164 1.71 13.40 -17.61
CA LYS A 164 1.41 14.54 -18.46
C LYS A 164 1.94 14.24 -19.86
N ASP A 165 1.07 14.35 -20.86
CA ASP A 165 1.52 14.33 -22.25
C ASP A 165 2.47 15.52 -22.47
N THR A 166 3.77 15.24 -22.58
CA THR A 166 4.81 16.27 -22.70
C THR A 166 5.04 16.72 -24.14
N ASP A 167 4.31 16.15 -25.10
CA ASP A 167 4.51 16.36 -26.54
C ASP A 167 3.86 17.63 -27.12
N CYS A 168 3.04 18.37 -26.35
CA CYS A 168 2.47 19.64 -26.82
C CYS A 168 3.39 20.87 -26.69
N ALA A 169 4.62 20.72 -26.17
CA ALA A 169 5.54 21.86 -25.96
C ALA A 169 6.68 21.96 -27.01
N ARG A 170 6.60 21.21 -28.12
CA ARG A 170 7.59 21.25 -29.22
C ARG A 170 6.98 21.51 -30.61
N ALA A 171 5.82 22.17 -30.68
CA ALA A 171 5.28 22.69 -31.93
C ALA A 171 5.65 24.18 -32.12
#